data_AF-A0A530ZH85-F1
#
_entry.id   AF-A0A530ZH85-F1
#
_cell.length_a   1.000
_cell.length_b   1.000
_cell.length_c   1.000
_cell.angle_alpha   90.00
_cell.angle_beta   90.00
_cell.angle_gamma   90.00
#
_symmetry.space_group_name_H-M   'P 1'
#
loop_
_entity.id
_entity.type
_entity.pdbx_description
1 polymer ?
#
loop_
_entity_poly.entity_id
_entity_poly.type
_entity_poly.pdbx_seq_one_letter_code
_entity_poly.pdbx_strand_id
1 'polypeptide(L)' 'MNENEKLARDVKAWRAKGGFTAESAAKVLGIPKRTYEGIEQGRGFPYPILLRVALESKSLSLQAMIEASPHAEKRR' A
#
# COMPACT_ATOMS: atom_id res chain seq x y z
N MET A 1 21.26 -3.52 -4.87
CA MET A 1 19.99 -2.83 -4.60
C MET A 1 19.93 -2.50 -3.13
N ASN A 2 19.84 -1.21 -2.78
CA ASN A 2 19.87 -0.76 -1.39
C ASN A 2 18.48 -0.92 -0.71
N GLU A 3 18.42 -0.80 0.61
CA GLU A 3 17.18 -1.00 1.37
C GLU A 3 16.08 0.00 1.01
N ASN A 4 16.43 1.23 0.66
CA ASN A 4 15.46 2.25 0.24
C ASN A 4 14.83 1.92 -1.11
N GLU A 5 15.60 1.40 -2.06
CA GLU A 5 15.10 0.93 -3.34
C GLU A 5 14.15 -0.26 -3.15
N LYS A 6 14.46 -1.18 -2.22
CA LYS A 6 13.60 -2.34 -1.94
C LYS A 6 12.26 -1.86 -1.38
N LEU A 7 12.31 -0.97 -0.39
CA LEU A 7 11.12 -0.34 0.19
C LEU A 7 10.30 0.40 -0.88
N ALA A 8 10.95 1.13 -1.78
CA ALA A 8 10.27 1.81 -2.88
C ALA A 8 9.53 0.84 -3.81
N ARG A 9 10.13 -0.32 -4.12
CA ARG A 9 9.47 -1.37 -4.91
C ARG A 9 8.29 -1.98 -4.17
N ASP A 10 8.43 -2.28 -2.89
CA ASP A 10 7.37 -2.88 -2.08
C ASP A 10 6.15 -1.95 -1.98
N VAL A 11 6.39 -0.66 -1.76
CA VAL A 11 5.34 0.37 -1.71
C VAL A 11 4.63 0.51 -3.06
N LYS A 12 5.37 0.55 -4.17
CA LYS A 12 4.78 0.60 -5.53
C LYS A 12 3.95 -0.64 -5.83
N ALA A 13 4.46 -1.82 -5.49
CA ALA A 13 3.77 -3.08 -5.72
C ALA A 13 2.47 -3.17 -4.92
N TRP A 14 2.51 -2.76 -3.65
CA TRP A 14 1.33 -2.68 -2.80
C TRP A 14 0.27 -1.75 -3.38
N ARG A 15 0.68 -0.55 -3.81
CA ARG A 15 -0.22 0.43 -4.43
C ARG A 15 -0.87 -0.09 -5.70
N ALA A 16 -0.07 -0.71 -6.58
CA ALA A 16 -0.55 -1.30 -7.82
C ALA A 16 -1.55 -2.44 -7.55
N LYS A 17 -1.24 -3.33 -6.60
CA LYS A 17 -2.13 -4.42 -6.19
C LYS A 17 -3.46 -3.91 -5.65
N GLY A 18 -3.45 -2.82 -4.87
CA GLY A 18 -4.65 -2.17 -4.35
C GLY A 18 -5.40 -1.28 -5.35
N GLY A 19 -4.88 -1.08 -6.57
CA GLY A 19 -5.48 -0.18 -7.55
C GLY A 19 -5.48 1.30 -7.12
N PHE A 20 -4.57 1.69 -6.24
CA PHE A 20 -4.57 3.03 -5.65
C PHE A 20 -3.78 4.06 -6.49
N THR A 21 -4.23 5.31 -6.47
CA THR A 21 -3.39 6.45 -6.85
C THR A 21 -2.39 6.75 -5.73
N ALA A 22 -1.33 7.50 -6.01
CA ALA A 22 -0.38 7.89 -4.95
C ALA A 22 -1.07 8.69 -3.83
N GLU A 23 -2.08 9.50 -4.19
CA GLU A 23 -2.85 10.27 -3.21
C GLU A 23 -3.74 9.38 -2.33
N SER A 24 -4.48 8.43 -2.91
CA SER A 24 -5.33 7.54 -2.11
C SER A 24 -4.50 6.59 -1.25
N ALA A 25 -3.38 6.08 -1.77
CA ALA A 25 -2.40 5.31 -1.00
C ALA A 25 -1.87 6.07 0.22
N ALA A 26 -1.50 7.35 0.02
CA ALA A 26 -1.04 8.21 1.11
C ALA A 26 -2.13 8.42 2.17
N LYS A 27 -3.40 8.62 1.75
CA LYS A 27 -4.55 8.72 2.66
C LYS A 27 -4.77 7.43 3.47
N VAL A 28 -4.68 6.26 2.83
CA VAL A 28 -4.82 4.96 3.50
C VAL A 28 -3.73 4.75 4.57
N LEU A 29 -2.51 5.20 4.28
CA LEU A 29 -1.36 5.12 5.19
C LEU A 29 -1.33 6.25 6.22
N GLY A 30 -2.18 7.27 6.10
CA GLY A 30 -2.21 8.42 7.00
C GLY A 30 -0.96 9.31 6.92
N ILE A 31 -0.30 9.37 5.75
CA ILE A 31 0.91 10.18 5.55
C ILE A 31 0.71 11.23 4.44
N PRO A 32 1.50 12.33 4.43
CA PRO A 32 1.44 13.28 3.33
C PRO A 32 1.81 12.64 1.98
N LYS A 33 1.12 13.04 0.91
CA LYS A 33 1.40 12.58 -0.47
C LYS A 33 2.87 12.74 -0.85
N ARG A 34 3.48 13.87 -0.50
CA ARG A 34 4.90 14.15 -0.80
C ARG A 34 5.84 13.15 -0.12
N THR A 35 5.49 12.70 1.09
CA THR A 35 6.24 11.65 1.80
C THR A 35 6.12 10.33 1.07
N TYR A 36 4.90 9.95 0.69
CA TYR A 36 4.64 8.74 -0.07
C TYR A 36 5.42 8.71 -1.41
N GLU A 37 5.36 9.79 -2.18
CA GLU A 37 6.10 9.93 -3.45
C GLU A 37 7.61 9.90 -3.23
N GLY A 38 8.10 10.50 -2.15
CA GLY A 38 9.52 10.43 -1.78
C GLY A 38 9.99 9.00 -1.52
N ILE A 39 9.16 8.18 -0.88
CA ILE A 39 9.46 6.76 -0.65
C ILE A 39 9.49 6.00 -1.97
N GLU A 40 8.49 6.20 -2.85
CA GLU A 40 8.46 5.57 -4.18
C GLU A 40 9.65 5.98 -5.08
N GLN A 41 10.25 7.14 -4.84
CA GLN A 41 11.46 7.61 -5.50
C GLN A 41 12.77 7.08 -4.88
N GLY A 42 12.70 6.32 -3.79
CA GLY A 42 13.88 5.74 -3.13
C GLY A 42 14.56 6.64 -2.11
N ARG A 43 13.91 7.73 -1.66
CA ARG A 43 14.44 8.54 -0.53
C ARG A 43 14.45 7.79 0.80
N GLY A 44 13.71 6.68 0.87
CA GLY A 44 13.55 5.88 2.08
C GLY A 44 12.49 6.44 3.04
N PHE A 45 12.38 5.80 4.18
CA PHE A 45 11.51 6.21 5.27
C PHE A 45 12.23 5.95 6.60
N PRO A 46 12.14 6.83 7.62
CA PRO A 46 12.87 6.65 8.88
C PRO A 46 12.58 5.32 9.60
N TYR A 47 11.36 4.79 9.44
CA TYR A 47 10.93 3.54 10.07
C TYR A 47 10.47 2.52 9.01
N PRO A 48 11.39 1.93 8.23
CA PRO A 48 11.03 1.10 7.07
C PRO A 48 10.25 -0.15 7.47
N ILE A 49 10.54 -0.75 8.63
CA ILE A 49 9.82 -1.91 9.15
C ILE A 49 8.39 -1.55 9.53
N LEU A 50 8.17 -0.40 10.20
CA LEU A 50 6.83 0.08 10.53
C LEU A 50 5.99 0.28 9.28
N LEU A 51 6.57 0.83 8.21
CA LEU A 51 5.88 1.00 6.94
C LEU A 51 5.48 -0.35 6.35
N ARG A 52 6.37 -1.36 6.35
CA ARG A 52 6.05 -2.71 5.86
C ARG A 52 4.86 -3.33 6.61
N VAL A 53 4.86 -3.26 7.94
CA VAL A 53 3.75 -3.76 8.78
C VAL A 53 2.44 -3.03 8.45
N ALA A 54 2.49 -1.72 8.22
CA ALA A 54 1.31 -0.96 7.83
C ALA A 54 0.75 -1.42 6.47
N LEU A 55 1.60 -1.65 5.47
CA LEU A 55 1.18 -2.14 4.15
C LEU A 55 0.51 -3.53 4.25
N GLU A 56 1.09 -4.42 5.06
CA GLU A 56 0.55 -5.77 5.29
C GLU A 56 -0.83 -5.70 5.97
N SER A 57 -0.95 -4.93 7.06
CA SER A 57 -2.21 -4.74 7.79
C SER A 57 -3.32 -4.19 6.89
N LYS A 58 -3.01 -3.19 6.04
CA LYS A 58 -3.99 -2.62 5.10
C LYS A 58 -4.36 -3.59 3.96
N SER A 59 -3.43 -4.45 3.54
CA SER A 59 -3.70 -5.48 2.52
C SER A 59 -4.69 -6.52 3.03
N LEU A 60 -4.50 -7.00 4.26
CA LEU A 60 -5.40 -7.97 4.90
C LEU A 60 -6.80 -7.38 5.09
N SER A 61 -6.89 -6.10 5.48
CA SER A 61 -8.18 -5.40 5.59
C SER A 61 -8.91 -5.30 4.24
N LEU A 62 -8.20 -5.05 3.14
CA LEU A 62 -8.80 -5.02 1.80
C LEU A 62 -9.32 -6.39 1.37
N GLN A 63 -8.55 -7.46 1.61
CA GLN A 63 -8.96 -8.83 1.30
C GLN A 63 -10.20 -9.23 2.12
N ALA A 64 -10.21 -8.96 3.41
CA ALA A 64 -11.35 -9.23 4.28
C ALA A 64 -12.63 -8.49 3.83
N MET A 65 -12.51 -7.24 3.35
CA MET A 65 -13.66 -6.50 2.79
C MET A 65 -14.16 -7.07 1.48
N ILE A 66 -13.27 -7.62 0.63
CA ILE A 66 -13.66 -8.28 -0.62
C ILE A 66 -14.39 -9.59 -0.32
N GLU A 67 -13.89 -10.38 0.63
CA GLU A 67 -14.47 -11.67 1.03
C GLU A 67 -15.81 -11.51 1.76
N ALA A 68 -16.00 -10.43 2.52
CA ALA A 68 -17.24 -10.16 3.23
C ALA A 68 -18.37 -9.57 2.35
N SER A 69 -18.13 -9.32 1.05
CA SER A 69 -19.13 -8.75 0.14
C SER A 69 -20.06 -9.83 -0.45
N PRO A 70 -21.38 -9.83 -0.15
CA PRO A 70 -22.31 -10.89 -0.53
C PRO A 70 -22.78 -10.82 -2.00
N HIS A 71 -22.05 -10.14 -2.90
CA HIS A 71 -22.48 -9.90 -4.30
C HIS A 71 -21.69 -10.65 -5.38
N ALA A 72 -20.85 -11.61 -5.01
CA ALA A 72 -20.19 -12.50 -5.97
C ALA A 72 -21.01 -13.75 -6.33
N GLU A 73 -22.28 -13.84 -5.93
CA GLU A 73 -23.13 -15.00 -6.24
C GLU A 73 -24.52 -14.56 -6.70
N LYS A 74 -24.62 -14.21 -7.98
CA LYS A 74 -25.78 -14.43 -8.87
C LYS A 74 -25.55 -13.74 -10.21
N ARG A 75 -24.86 -14.43 -11.11
CA ARG A 75 -25.20 -14.40 -12.53
C ARG A 75 -25.29 -15.84 -12.99
N ARG A 76 -26.51 -16.39 -12.89
CA ARG A 76 -26.96 -17.52 -13.70
C ARG A 76 -27.18 -17.05 -15.12
#